data_AF-A0A2D0N1E5-F1
#
_entry.id   AF-A0A2D0N1E5-F1
#
_cell.length_a   1.000
_cell.length_b   1.000
_cell.length_c   1.000
_cell.angle_alpha   90.00
_cell.angle_beta   90.00
_cell.angle_gamma   90.00
#
_symmetry.space_group_name_H-M   'P 1'
#
loop_
_entity.id
_entity.type
_entity.pdbx_description
1 polymer ?
#
loop_
_entity_poly.entity_id
_entity_poly.type
_entity_poly.pdbx_seq_one_letter_code
_entity_poly.pdbx_strand_id
1 'polypeptide(L)'
;MFNQIFTAGWEINLLLFVAVFKLAKYSVYRIIYPAIVGVPDYYSYEAFRHWYRRASIWSSVVFAPLFEEFLFTYLAYATFLRYAREGQEWVVMIAVAAGFALLHFRGDWNGMKGRLDWYGSLLLGKFQLDRFFYSLAAFLIYERTDALWITITIHYFFNYVLTSCIFERQDHPETSDRKDGRLLLLGFLELTFAIYATVYFYAHFPQVWGYLLVGTLALLAHFLWITYRLIGRHQE
;
A
#
# COMPACT_ATOMS: atom_id res chain seq x y z
N MET A 1 -18.00 23.53 3.43
CA MET A 1 -16.85 22.69 3.83
C MET A 1 -15.86 22.50 2.69
N PHE A 2 -16.19 21.82 1.58
CA PHE A 2 -15.23 21.61 0.47
C PHE A 2 -14.66 22.90 -0.15
N ASN A 3 -15.48 23.94 -0.33
CA ASN A 3 -15.00 25.24 -0.81
C ASN A 3 -14.04 25.95 0.16
N GLN A 4 -13.89 25.49 1.42
CA GLN A 4 -12.90 25.99 2.38
C GLN A 4 -11.59 25.20 2.33
N ILE A 5 -11.57 24.05 1.66
CA ILE A 5 -10.41 23.15 1.52
C ILE A 5 -9.80 23.28 0.12
N PHE A 6 -10.66 23.43 -0.90
CA PHE A 6 -10.25 23.52 -2.30
C PHE A 6 -10.51 24.88 -2.93
N THR A 7 -9.70 25.22 -3.94
CA THR A 7 -9.94 26.29 -4.89
C THR A 7 -10.86 25.81 -6.03
N ALA A 8 -11.47 26.73 -6.77
CA ALA A 8 -12.41 26.40 -7.84
C ALA A 8 -11.73 25.55 -8.95
N GLY A 9 -12.44 24.54 -9.47
CA GLY A 9 -11.95 23.67 -10.55
C GLY A 9 -11.40 22.32 -10.09
N TRP A 10 -11.33 22.07 -8.78
CA TRP A 10 -10.93 20.77 -8.22
C TRP A 10 -11.87 19.63 -8.66
N GLU A 11 -13.14 19.92 -8.92
CA GLU A 11 -14.15 18.94 -9.34
C GLU A 11 -13.81 18.35 -10.71
N ILE A 12 -13.37 19.20 -11.64
CA ILE A 12 -12.95 18.77 -12.98
C ILE A 12 -11.72 17.88 -12.87
N ASN A 13 -10.77 18.26 -12.01
CA ASN A 13 -9.58 17.45 -11.78
C ASN A 13 -9.93 16.07 -11.20
N LEU A 14 -10.87 16.01 -10.26
CA LEU A 14 -11.37 14.74 -9.73
C LEU A 14 -12.00 13.86 -10.81
N LEU A 15 -12.84 14.43 -11.68
CA LEU A 15 -13.47 13.70 -12.77
C LEU A 15 -12.43 13.16 -13.77
N LEU A 16 -11.45 13.98 -14.15
CA LEU A 16 -10.36 13.58 -15.03
C LEU A 16 -9.51 12.49 -14.38
N PHE A 17 -9.18 12.62 -13.10
CA PHE A 17 -8.44 11.60 -12.36
C PHE A 17 -9.19 10.26 -12.36
N VAL A 18 -10.50 10.25 -12.08
CA VAL A 18 -11.32 9.04 -12.11
C VAL A 18 -11.38 8.43 -13.52
N ALA A 19 -11.46 9.26 -14.56
CA ALA A 19 -11.46 8.80 -15.95
C ALA A 19 -10.12 8.14 -16.32
N VAL A 20 -9.00 8.81 -16.04
CA VAL A 20 -7.64 8.28 -16.27
C VAL A 20 -7.41 7.00 -15.48
N PHE A 21 -7.81 6.97 -14.21
CA PHE A 21 -7.72 5.79 -13.35
C PHE A 21 -8.47 4.59 -13.96
N LYS A 22 -9.73 4.80 -14.38
CA LYS A 22 -10.54 3.74 -14.99
C LYS A 22 -9.97 3.24 -16.31
N LEU A 23 -9.53 4.17 -17.18
CA LEU A 23 -8.93 3.83 -18.47
C LEU A 23 -7.64 3.04 -18.28
N ALA A 24 -6.77 3.49 -17.39
CA ALA A 24 -5.50 2.83 -17.19
C ALA A 24 -5.67 1.48 -16.48
N LYS A 25 -6.59 1.36 -15.51
CA LYS A 25 -7.00 0.07 -14.96
C LYS A 25 -7.51 -0.86 -16.07
N TYR A 26 -8.35 -0.36 -16.98
CA TYR A 26 -8.82 -1.16 -18.11
C TYR A 26 -7.66 -1.62 -18.99
N SER A 27 -6.80 -0.71 -19.44
CA SER A 27 -5.66 -1.04 -20.31
C SER A 27 -4.69 -2.04 -19.67
N VAL A 28 -4.33 -1.85 -18.40
CA VAL A 28 -3.42 -2.75 -17.69
C VAL A 28 -4.04 -4.14 -17.53
N TYR A 29 -5.25 -4.24 -16.96
CA TYR A 29 -5.82 -5.55 -16.60
C TYR A 29 -6.48 -6.29 -17.76
N ARG A 30 -6.92 -5.60 -18.82
CA ARG A 30 -7.61 -6.24 -19.97
C ARG A 30 -6.75 -6.39 -21.21
N ILE A 31 -5.70 -5.59 -21.39
CA ILE A 31 -4.91 -5.58 -22.62
C ILE A 31 -3.48 -6.04 -22.33
N ILE A 32 -2.76 -5.30 -21.50
CA ILE A 32 -1.31 -5.53 -21.27
C ILE A 32 -1.08 -6.84 -20.51
N TYR A 33 -1.79 -7.02 -19.40
CA TYR A 33 -1.57 -8.15 -18.51
C TYR A 33 -1.85 -9.51 -19.15
N PRO A 34 -2.98 -9.73 -19.85
CA PRO A 34 -3.21 -10.98 -20.58
C PRO A 34 -2.16 -11.27 -21.65
N ALA A 35 -1.64 -10.23 -22.33
CA ALA A 35 -0.63 -10.39 -23.37
C ALA A 35 0.73 -10.87 -22.83
N ILE A 36 1.08 -10.51 -21.59
CA ILE A 36 2.38 -10.82 -20.98
C ILE A 36 2.34 -12.13 -20.19
N VAL A 37 1.25 -12.36 -19.47
CA VAL A 37 1.11 -13.51 -18.58
C VAL A 37 0.56 -14.73 -19.33
N GLY A 38 -0.20 -14.51 -20.40
CA GLY A 38 -0.84 -15.58 -21.16
C GLY A 38 -1.90 -16.33 -20.36
N VAL A 39 -2.27 -17.51 -20.84
CA VAL A 39 -3.20 -18.45 -20.20
C VAL A 39 -2.43 -19.71 -19.77
N PRO A 40 -2.89 -20.46 -18.76
CA PRO A 40 -2.24 -21.72 -18.38
C PRO A 40 -2.26 -22.73 -19.54
N ASP A 41 -1.12 -23.38 -19.80
CA ASP A 41 -0.94 -24.31 -20.92
C ASP A 41 -1.85 -25.56 -20.83
N TYR A 42 -2.24 -25.95 -19.62
CA TYR A 42 -3.16 -27.03 -19.32
C TYR A 42 -3.73 -26.91 -17.90
N TYR A 43 -4.92 -27.48 -17.65
CA TYR A 43 -5.67 -27.32 -16.39
C TYR A 43 -5.27 -28.33 -15.29
N SER A 44 -3.97 -28.57 -15.09
CA SER A 44 -3.51 -29.27 -13.87
C SER A 44 -3.33 -28.30 -12.71
N TYR A 45 -3.44 -28.79 -11.48
CA TYR A 45 -3.21 -27.97 -10.28
C TYR A 45 -1.81 -27.33 -10.28
N GLU A 46 -0.78 -28.08 -10.66
CA GLU A 46 0.60 -27.59 -10.72
C GLU A 46 0.80 -26.53 -11.81
N ALA A 47 0.24 -26.74 -13.00
CA ALA A 47 0.31 -25.77 -14.09
C ALA A 47 -0.43 -24.47 -13.72
N PHE A 48 -1.60 -24.59 -13.10
CA PHE A 48 -2.34 -23.43 -12.59
C PHE A 48 -1.55 -22.70 -11.50
N ARG A 49 -0.90 -23.42 -10.58
CA ARG A 49 -0.05 -22.85 -9.53
C ARG A 49 1.16 -22.11 -10.11
N HIS A 50 1.87 -22.68 -11.08
CA HIS A 50 3.01 -22.03 -11.74
C HIS A 50 2.58 -20.80 -12.54
N TRP A 51 1.50 -20.90 -13.31
CA TRP A 51 0.92 -19.76 -14.02
C TRP A 51 0.51 -18.67 -13.04
N TYR A 52 -0.20 -19.00 -11.95
CA TYR A 52 -0.63 -18.05 -10.93
C TYR A 52 0.54 -17.30 -10.27
N ARG A 53 1.67 -17.96 -10.01
CA ARG A 53 2.86 -17.30 -9.47
C ARG A 53 3.47 -16.33 -10.47
N ARG A 54 3.64 -16.76 -11.72
CA ARG A 54 4.12 -15.88 -12.80
C ARG A 54 3.21 -14.67 -12.94
N ALA A 55 1.90 -14.91 -12.97
CA ALA A 55 0.86 -13.90 -13.00
C ALA A 55 1.05 -12.90 -11.84
N SER A 56 1.13 -13.40 -10.61
CA SER A 56 1.29 -12.60 -9.40
C SER A 56 2.58 -11.77 -9.38
N ILE A 57 3.70 -12.30 -9.88
CA ILE A 57 4.94 -11.52 -10.02
C ILE A 57 4.73 -10.36 -10.99
N TRP A 58 4.22 -10.63 -12.19
CA TRP A 58 4.01 -9.57 -13.19
C TRP A 58 2.96 -8.55 -12.73
N SER A 59 1.84 -8.98 -12.13
CA SER A 59 0.81 -8.05 -11.68
C SER A 59 1.28 -7.24 -10.50
N SER A 60 1.67 -7.92 -9.42
CA SER A 60 1.77 -7.33 -8.10
C SER A 60 3.15 -6.75 -7.85
N VAL A 61 4.19 -7.31 -8.45
CA VAL A 61 5.57 -6.82 -8.28
C VAL A 61 5.97 -5.84 -9.37
N VAL A 62 5.52 -6.01 -10.62
CA VAL A 62 6.01 -5.20 -11.75
C VAL A 62 5.03 -4.11 -12.17
N PHE A 63 3.79 -4.47 -12.50
CA PHE A 63 2.84 -3.52 -13.08
C PHE A 63 2.12 -2.66 -12.05
N ALA A 64 1.63 -3.27 -10.96
CA ALA A 64 0.88 -2.55 -9.93
C ALA A 64 1.72 -1.41 -9.33
N PRO A 65 2.98 -1.61 -8.91
CA PRO A 65 3.75 -0.53 -8.31
C PRO A 65 4.01 0.63 -9.27
N LEU A 66 4.40 0.34 -10.52
CA LEU A 66 4.62 1.38 -11.52
C LEU A 66 3.35 2.22 -11.73
N PHE A 67 2.22 1.55 -11.87
CA PHE A 67 0.93 2.19 -12.10
C PHE A 67 0.46 2.98 -10.88
N GLU A 68 0.58 2.41 -9.70
CA GLU A 68 0.14 2.99 -8.44
C GLU A 68 1.00 4.19 -8.05
N GLU A 69 2.32 4.13 -8.21
CA GLU A 69 3.18 5.29 -7.96
C GLU A 69 2.93 6.42 -8.96
N PHE A 70 2.78 6.10 -10.25
CA PHE A 70 2.48 7.14 -11.24
C PHE A 70 1.14 7.82 -10.96
N LEU A 71 0.12 7.05 -10.58
CA LEU A 71 -1.20 7.60 -10.30
C LEU A 71 -1.31 8.28 -8.95
N PHE A 72 -0.90 7.60 -7.89
CA PHE A 72 -1.19 8.04 -6.53
C PHE A 72 -0.08 8.89 -5.95
N THR A 73 1.19 8.68 -6.33
CA THR A 73 2.33 9.47 -5.82
C THR A 73 2.59 10.69 -6.69
N TYR A 74 2.61 10.52 -8.01
CA TYR A 74 2.81 11.63 -8.94
C TYR A 74 1.50 12.36 -9.28
N LEU A 75 0.58 11.70 -10.00
CA LEU A 75 -0.57 12.38 -10.59
C LEU A 75 -1.57 12.88 -9.54
N ALA A 76 -1.95 12.08 -8.55
CA ALA A 76 -2.95 12.44 -7.57
C ALA A 76 -2.48 13.61 -6.71
N TYR A 77 -1.30 13.51 -6.07
CA TYR A 77 -0.80 14.61 -5.26
C TYR A 77 -0.51 15.85 -6.09
N ALA A 78 0.20 15.76 -7.22
CA ALA A 78 0.53 16.94 -8.02
C ALA A 78 -0.72 17.69 -8.51
N THR A 79 -1.76 16.94 -8.89
CA THR A 79 -2.98 17.55 -9.41
C THR A 79 -3.90 18.05 -8.30
N PHE A 80 -4.09 17.31 -7.21
CA PHE A 80 -4.99 17.73 -6.14
C PHE A 80 -4.38 18.78 -5.21
N LEU A 81 -3.07 18.72 -4.92
CA LEU A 81 -2.41 19.74 -4.09
C LEU A 81 -2.44 21.11 -4.73
N ARG A 82 -2.39 21.20 -6.07
CA ARG A 82 -2.56 22.47 -6.80
C ARG A 82 -3.88 23.17 -6.48
N TYR A 83 -4.92 22.41 -6.14
CA TYR A 83 -6.21 22.95 -5.77
C TYR A 83 -6.42 23.04 -4.26
N ALA A 84 -5.45 22.61 -3.44
CA ALA A 84 -5.51 22.83 -2.01
C ALA A 84 -5.45 24.33 -1.71
N ARG A 85 -6.26 24.80 -0.77
CA ARG A 85 -6.05 26.11 -0.18
C ARG A 85 -4.80 26.10 0.68
N GLU A 86 -4.15 27.25 0.76
CA GLU A 86 -2.98 27.44 1.62
C GLU A 86 -3.29 27.03 3.08
N GLY A 87 -2.44 26.17 3.64
CA GLY A 87 -2.59 25.60 4.98
C GLY A 87 -3.59 24.43 5.09
N GLN A 88 -4.21 24.01 3.98
CA GLN A 88 -5.13 22.87 3.89
C GLN A 88 -4.59 21.71 3.04
N GLU A 89 -3.31 21.76 2.66
CA GLU A 89 -2.63 20.74 1.86
C GLU A 89 -2.68 19.38 2.53
N TRP A 90 -2.54 19.35 3.86
CA TRP A 90 -2.62 18.13 4.66
C TRP A 90 -3.94 17.37 4.47
N VAL A 91 -5.06 18.07 4.22
CA VAL A 91 -6.37 17.43 3.97
C VAL A 91 -6.31 16.61 2.70
N VAL A 92 -5.71 17.18 1.65
CA VAL A 92 -5.51 16.51 0.37
C VAL A 92 -4.59 15.31 0.55
N MET A 93 -3.50 15.47 1.30
CA MET A 93 -2.56 14.38 1.52
C MET A 93 -3.22 13.19 2.23
N ILE A 94 -3.97 13.45 3.30
CA ILE A 94 -4.72 12.41 4.02
C ILE A 94 -5.79 11.79 3.12
N ALA A 95 -6.48 12.59 2.30
CA ALA A 95 -7.53 12.08 1.41
C ALA A 95 -6.98 11.15 0.32
N VAL A 96 -5.84 11.50 -0.29
CA VAL A 96 -5.18 10.65 -1.29
C VAL A 96 -4.69 9.34 -0.65
N ALA A 97 -4.03 9.42 0.51
CA ALA A 97 -3.56 8.24 1.23
C ALA A 97 -4.71 7.32 1.69
N ALA A 98 -5.81 7.90 2.17
CA ALA A 98 -7.01 7.13 2.53
C ALA A 98 -7.66 6.50 1.29
N GLY A 99 -7.70 7.22 0.17
CA GLY A 99 -8.19 6.69 -1.11
C GLY A 99 -7.36 5.50 -1.60
N PHE A 100 -6.03 5.57 -1.47
CA PHE A 100 -5.13 4.48 -1.80
C PHE A 100 -5.37 3.25 -0.90
N ALA A 101 -5.51 3.43 0.42
CA ALA A 101 -5.83 2.34 1.32
C ALA A 101 -7.19 1.70 0.97
N LEU A 102 -8.25 2.50 0.85
CA LEU A 102 -9.62 2.05 0.55
C LEU A 102 -9.73 1.31 -0.79
N LEU A 103 -8.90 1.65 -1.79
CA LEU A 103 -8.86 0.93 -3.06
C LEU A 103 -8.60 -0.57 -2.86
N HIS A 104 -7.78 -0.91 -1.87
CA HIS A 104 -7.35 -2.27 -1.58
C HIS A 104 -8.29 -3.00 -0.61
N PHE A 105 -9.08 -2.27 0.17
CA PHE A 105 -9.97 -2.81 1.20
C PHE A 105 -10.85 -3.97 0.69
N ARG A 106 -11.45 -3.85 -0.50
CA ARG A 106 -12.29 -4.92 -1.06
C ARG A 106 -11.50 -6.21 -1.32
N GLY A 107 -10.25 -6.10 -1.75
CA GLY A 107 -9.36 -7.23 -1.96
C GLY A 107 -9.07 -7.95 -0.65
N ASP A 108 -8.64 -7.20 0.36
CA ASP A 108 -8.32 -7.74 1.69
C ASP A 108 -9.53 -8.37 2.35
N TRP A 109 -10.67 -7.66 2.32
CA TRP A 109 -11.93 -8.15 2.86
C TRP A 109 -12.28 -9.51 2.27
N ASN A 110 -12.20 -9.64 0.93
CA ASN A 110 -12.49 -10.91 0.26
C ASN A 110 -11.48 -12.01 0.63
N GLY A 111 -10.20 -11.68 0.77
CA GLY A 111 -9.16 -12.61 1.22
C GLY A 111 -9.37 -13.10 2.65
N MET A 112 -10.05 -12.30 3.49
CA MET A 112 -10.27 -12.57 4.91
C MET A 112 -11.69 -13.04 5.25
N LYS A 113 -12.62 -13.11 4.29
CA LYS A 113 -14.06 -13.41 4.51
C LYS A 113 -14.37 -14.61 5.42
N GLY A 114 -13.51 -15.63 5.43
CA GLY A 114 -13.65 -16.81 6.30
C GLY A 114 -13.03 -16.70 7.70
N ARG A 115 -12.43 -15.55 8.04
CA ARG A 115 -11.66 -15.29 9.26
C ARG A 115 -11.94 -13.91 9.86
N LEU A 116 -13.13 -13.34 9.61
CA LEU A 116 -13.56 -12.03 10.14
C LEU A 116 -14.02 -12.13 11.60
N ASP A 117 -13.18 -12.69 12.47
CA ASP A 117 -13.34 -12.52 13.91
C ASP A 117 -12.77 -11.16 14.35
N TRP A 118 -12.75 -10.91 15.66
CA TRP A 118 -12.17 -9.70 16.23
C TRP A 118 -10.72 -9.47 15.76
N TYR A 119 -9.90 -10.52 15.77
CA TYR A 119 -8.51 -10.45 15.37
C TYR A 119 -8.34 -10.21 13.87
N GLY A 120 -9.14 -10.87 13.03
CA GLY A 120 -9.21 -10.63 11.60
C GLY A 120 -9.63 -9.19 11.26
N SER A 121 -10.55 -8.61 12.03
CA SER A 121 -10.95 -7.20 11.88
C SER A 121 -9.80 -6.24 12.23
N LEU A 122 -9.05 -6.53 13.30
CA LEU A 122 -7.85 -5.76 13.65
C LEU A 122 -6.77 -5.84 12.58
N LEU A 123 -6.51 -7.03 12.05
CA LEU A 123 -5.55 -7.23 10.95
C LEU A 123 -5.96 -6.49 9.68
N LEU A 124 -7.24 -6.50 9.35
CA LEU A 124 -7.76 -5.75 8.21
C LEU A 124 -7.53 -4.24 8.39
N GLY A 125 -7.79 -3.72 9.59
CA GLY A 125 -7.48 -2.34 9.95
C GLY A 125 -5.99 -2.02 9.84
N LYS A 126 -5.13 -2.93 10.32
CA LYS A 126 -3.67 -2.82 10.19
C LYS A 126 -3.24 -2.72 8.72
N PHE A 127 -3.76 -3.56 7.83
CA PHE A 127 -3.44 -3.49 6.40
C PHE A 127 -3.85 -2.15 5.76
N GLN A 128 -4.95 -1.55 6.21
CA GLN A 128 -5.32 -0.21 5.73
C GLN A 128 -4.36 0.85 6.25
N LEU A 129 -3.93 0.75 7.52
CA LEU A 129 -2.96 1.66 8.11
C LEU A 129 -1.60 1.57 7.40
N ASP A 130 -1.12 0.37 7.09
CA ASP A 130 0.16 0.20 6.37
C ASP A 130 0.13 0.92 5.02
N ARG A 131 -0.93 0.71 4.23
CA ARG A 131 -1.08 1.34 2.91
C ARG A 131 -1.27 2.84 3.01
N PHE A 132 -1.99 3.29 4.02
CA PHE A 132 -2.17 4.71 4.29
C PHE A 132 -0.81 5.39 4.58
N PHE A 133 -0.02 4.85 5.50
CA PHE A 133 1.29 5.42 5.84
C PHE A 133 2.31 5.25 4.71
N TYR A 134 2.25 4.13 3.98
CA TYR A 134 3.04 3.93 2.77
C TYR A 134 2.77 5.04 1.75
N SER A 135 1.49 5.31 1.43
CA SER A 135 1.12 6.33 0.43
C SER A 135 1.54 7.73 0.84
N LEU A 136 1.42 8.08 2.13
CA LEU A 136 1.95 9.34 2.66
C LEU A 136 3.46 9.41 2.50
N ALA A 137 4.19 8.39 2.98
CA ALA A 137 5.65 8.38 2.94
C ALA A 137 6.19 8.40 1.50
N ALA A 138 5.59 7.66 0.58
CA ALA A 138 5.94 7.67 -0.84
C ALA A 138 5.82 9.07 -1.42
N PHE A 139 4.71 9.77 -1.16
CA PHE A 139 4.54 11.15 -1.58
C PHE A 139 5.60 12.09 -0.99
N LEU A 140 5.85 12.02 0.32
CA LEU A 140 6.83 12.87 0.98
C LEU A 140 8.26 12.62 0.47
N ILE A 141 8.61 11.36 0.18
CA ILE A 141 9.88 11.01 -0.46
C ILE A 141 9.94 11.62 -1.86
N TYR A 142 8.87 11.50 -2.65
CA TYR A 142 8.81 12.11 -3.98
C TYR A 142 8.94 13.63 -3.91
N GLU A 143 8.16 14.30 -3.05
CA GLU A 143 8.23 15.75 -2.83
C GLU A 143 9.67 16.21 -2.50
N ARG A 144 10.37 15.44 -1.66
CA ARG A 144 11.72 15.79 -1.22
C ARG A 144 12.80 15.55 -2.26
N THR A 145 12.60 14.57 -3.15
CA THR A 145 13.63 14.08 -4.08
C THR A 145 13.35 14.44 -5.54
N ASP A 146 12.12 14.80 -5.87
CA ASP A 146 11.56 14.91 -7.23
C ASP A 146 11.84 13.67 -8.11
N ALA A 147 12.00 12.51 -7.47
CA ALA A 147 12.47 11.29 -8.12
C ALA A 147 11.44 10.16 -7.95
N LEU A 148 10.44 10.12 -8.85
CA LEU A 148 9.39 9.10 -8.84
C LEU A 148 9.95 7.67 -8.91
N TRP A 149 11.08 7.47 -9.57
CA TRP A 149 11.73 6.15 -9.67
C TRP A 149 12.18 5.61 -8.30
N ILE A 150 12.45 6.47 -7.32
CA ILE A 150 12.81 6.05 -5.96
C ILE A 150 11.61 5.37 -5.30
N THR A 151 10.43 5.98 -5.38
CA THR A 151 9.23 5.41 -4.76
C THR A 151 8.78 4.15 -5.49
N ILE A 152 8.90 4.11 -6.82
CA ILE A 152 8.70 2.88 -7.62
C ILE A 152 9.65 1.76 -7.16
N THR A 153 10.92 2.06 -6.95
CA THR A 153 11.91 1.06 -6.50
C THR A 153 11.60 0.53 -5.11
N ILE A 154 11.22 1.42 -4.19
CA ILE A 154 10.78 1.04 -2.83
C ILE A 154 9.54 0.15 -2.91
N HIS A 155 8.56 0.50 -3.74
CA HIS A 155 7.34 -0.27 -3.92
C HIS A 155 7.63 -1.65 -4.53
N TYR A 156 8.50 -1.73 -5.55
CA TYR A 156 8.97 -2.99 -6.11
C TYR A 156 9.60 -3.89 -5.05
N PHE A 157 10.47 -3.33 -4.23
CA PHE A 157 11.10 -4.07 -3.15
C PHE A 157 10.05 -4.63 -2.17
N PHE A 158 9.11 -3.78 -1.71
CA PHE A 158 8.05 -4.19 -0.80
C PHE A 158 7.19 -5.31 -1.36
N ASN A 159 6.68 -5.13 -2.58
CA ASN A 159 5.78 -6.12 -3.19
C ASN A 159 6.51 -7.41 -3.52
N TYR A 160 7.80 -7.35 -3.86
CA TYR A 160 8.63 -8.54 -4.03
C TYR A 160 8.75 -9.33 -2.72
N VAL A 161 9.14 -8.66 -1.62
CA VAL A 161 9.28 -9.30 -0.30
C VAL A 161 7.93 -9.90 0.12
N LEU A 162 6.84 -9.13 0.05
CA LEU A 162 5.50 -9.60 0.39
C LEU A 162 5.05 -10.80 -0.46
N THR A 163 5.24 -10.73 -1.78
CA THR A 163 4.89 -11.83 -2.70
C THR A 163 5.70 -13.08 -2.39
N SER A 164 6.99 -12.94 -2.05
CA SER A 164 7.84 -14.07 -1.65
C SER A 164 7.36 -14.73 -0.35
N CYS A 165 6.90 -13.95 0.64
CA CYS A 165 6.31 -14.47 1.87
C CYS A 165 4.99 -15.21 1.60
N ILE A 166 4.17 -14.71 0.67
CA ILE A 166 2.91 -15.36 0.26
C ILE A 166 3.19 -16.71 -0.40
N PHE A 167 4.16 -16.77 -1.32
CA PHE A 167 4.53 -18.02 -1.97
C PHE A 167 5.10 -19.03 -0.97
N GLU A 168 5.96 -18.59 -0.04
CA GLU A 168 6.48 -19.46 1.02
C GLU A 168 5.33 -20.05 1.86
N ARG A 169 4.36 -19.23 2.27
CA ARG A 169 3.17 -19.67 3.02
C ARG A 169 2.31 -20.68 2.25
N GLN A 170 2.21 -20.54 0.93
CA GLN A 170 1.49 -21.50 0.08
C GLN A 170 2.24 -22.82 -0.04
N ASP A 171 3.58 -22.80 0.02
CA ASP A 171 4.42 -23.95 -0.26
C ASP A 171 4.69 -24.77 1.00
N HIS A 172 4.86 -24.07 2.12
CA HIS A 172 5.22 -24.64 3.40
C HIS A 172 4.38 -24.04 4.53
N PRO A 173 3.05 -24.32 4.55
CA PRO A 173 2.13 -23.72 5.52
C PRO A 173 2.54 -24.03 6.97
N GLU A 174 3.16 -25.18 7.22
CA GLU A 174 3.57 -25.64 8.56
C GLU A 174 4.85 -24.98 9.10
N THR A 175 5.72 -24.46 8.22
CA THR A 175 6.99 -23.82 8.62
C THR A 175 6.98 -22.31 8.44
N SER A 176 6.01 -21.76 7.70
CA SER A 176 5.99 -20.37 7.26
C SER A 176 5.94 -19.29 8.36
N ASP A 177 5.48 -19.61 9.56
CA ASP A 177 5.46 -18.68 10.70
C ASP A 177 6.71 -18.80 11.59
N ARG A 178 7.60 -19.77 11.32
CA ARG A 178 8.83 -19.99 12.08
C ARG A 178 9.99 -19.30 11.36
N LYS A 179 10.45 -18.17 11.93
CA LYS A 179 11.75 -17.53 11.65
C LYS A 179 11.88 -16.82 10.31
N ASP A 180 10.78 -16.29 9.76
CA ASP A 180 10.88 -15.50 8.53
C ASP A 180 11.31 -14.06 8.82
N GLY A 181 12.61 -13.80 8.69
CA GLY A 181 13.20 -12.46 8.83
C GLY A 181 12.61 -11.42 7.87
N ARG A 182 11.96 -11.85 6.78
CA ARG A 182 11.25 -10.95 5.85
C ARG A 182 10.03 -10.30 6.51
N LEU A 183 9.35 -10.97 7.44
CA LEU A 183 8.21 -10.40 8.17
C LEU A 183 8.66 -9.29 9.13
N LEU A 184 9.82 -9.46 9.78
CA LEU A 184 10.43 -8.41 10.59
C LEU A 184 10.86 -7.23 9.72
N LEU A 185 11.45 -7.50 8.56
CA LEU A 185 11.83 -6.45 7.61
C LEU A 185 10.62 -5.65 7.12
N LEU A 186 9.53 -6.32 6.71
CA LEU A 186 8.30 -5.66 6.29
C LEU A 186 7.74 -4.77 7.42
N GLY A 187 7.61 -5.33 8.63
CA GLY A 187 7.10 -4.58 9.78
C GLY A 187 7.98 -3.38 10.16
N PHE A 188 9.31 -3.52 10.06
CA PHE A 188 10.25 -2.43 10.31
C PHE A 188 10.11 -1.31 9.29
N LEU A 189 9.98 -1.65 8.01
CA LEU A 189 9.83 -0.66 6.94
C LEU A 189 8.46 0.04 7.01
N GLU A 190 7.38 -0.69 7.27
CA GLU A 190 6.03 -0.13 7.52
C GLU A 190 6.05 0.88 8.68
N LEU A 191 6.69 0.51 9.78
CA LEU A 191 6.88 1.41 10.93
C LEU A 191 7.72 2.64 10.58
N THR A 192 8.76 2.47 9.75
CA THR A 192 9.62 3.57 9.30
C THR A 192 8.83 4.59 8.50
N PHE A 193 7.95 4.14 7.58
CA PHE A 193 7.06 5.04 6.85
C PHE A 193 6.08 5.78 7.76
N ALA A 194 5.52 5.08 8.75
CA ALA A 194 4.61 5.69 9.70
C ALA A 194 5.29 6.76 10.56
N ILE A 195 6.50 6.48 11.06
CA ILE A 195 7.30 7.45 11.81
C ILE A 195 7.66 8.65 10.92
N TYR A 196 8.13 8.41 9.69
CA TYR A 196 8.52 9.47 8.77
C TYR A 196 7.36 10.43 8.47
N ALA A 197 6.18 9.89 8.12
CA ALA A 197 4.99 10.70 7.86
C ALA A 197 4.54 11.48 9.12
N THR A 198 4.53 10.83 10.29
CA THR A 198 4.12 11.49 11.55
C THR A 198 5.07 12.62 11.95
N VAL A 199 6.39 12.41 11.82
CA VAL A 199 7.40 13.45 12.10
C VAL A 199 7.27 14.62 11.11
N TYR A 200 7.05 14.33 9.82
CA TYR A 200 6.82 15.38 8.84
C TYR A 200 5.59 16.23 9.19
N PHE A 201 4.47 15.59 9.53
CA PHE A 201 3.25 16.28 9.91
C PHE A 201 3.39 17.03 11.24
N TYR A 202 4.19 16.53 12.18
CA TYR A 202 4.51 17.27 13.40
C TYR A 202 5.22 18.60 13.09
N ALA A 203 6.16 18.58 12.14
CA ALA A 203 6.93 19.76 11.76
C ALA A 203 6.14 20.77 10.91
N HIS A 204 5.29 20.30 9.99
CA HIS A 204 4.64 21.16 8.99
C HIS A 204 3.14 21.39 9.24
N PHE A 205 2.47 20.46 9.93
CA PHE A 205 1.03 20.50 10.20
C PHE A 205 0.71 20.12 11.66
N PRO A 206 1.22 20.90 12.64
CA PRO A 206 1.14 20.57 14.08
C PRO A 206 -0.29 20.49 14.64
N GLN A 207 -1.29 20.95 13.90
CA GLN A 207 -2.70 20.81 14.25
C GLN A 207 -3.27 19.39 14.07
N VAL A 208 -2.63 18.53 13.25
CA VAL A 208 -3.19 17.22 12.85
C VAL A 208 -2.26 16.03 13.06
N TRP A 209 -0.98 16.25 13.37
CA TRP A 209 -0.03 15.14 13.58
C TRP A 209 -0.46 14.15 14.67
N GLY A 210 -1.19 14.59 15.69
CA GLY A 210 -1.65 13.74 16.80
C GLY A 210 -2.53 12.58 16.32
N TYR A 211 -3.30 12.76 15.23
CA TYR A 211 -4.09 11.69 14.63
C TYR A 211 -3.21 10.62 13.98
N LEU A 212 -2.11 11.04 13.34
CA LEU A 212 -1.13 10.12 12.74
C LEU A 212 -0.34 9.39 13.81
N LEU A 213 0.01 10.06 14.92
CA LEU A 213 0.71 9.44 16.04
C LEU A 213 -0.05 8.21 16.56
N VAL A 214 -1.37 8.28 16.70
CA VAL A 214 -2.19 7.13 17.15
C VAL A 214 -2.01 5.92 16.21
N GLY A 215 -2.04 6.15 14.89
CA GLY A 215 -1.79 5.11 13.89
C GLY A 215 -0.37 4.56 13.96
N THR A 216 0.63 5.42 14.11
CA THR A 216 2.04 5.01 14.26
C THR A 216 2.26 4.17 15.51
N LEU A 217 1.66 4.53 16.64
CA LEU A 217 1.74 3.78 17.89
C LEU A 217 1.07 2.41 17.77
N ALA A 218 -0.05 2.31 17.05
CA ALA A 218 -0.68 1.02 16.77
C ALA A 218 0.24 0.10 15.94
N LEU A 219 0.91 0.64 14.91
CA LEU A 219 1.87 -0.11 14.11
C LEU A 219 3.12 -0.51 14.92
N LEU A 220 3.61 0.37 15.79
CA LEU A 220 4.70 0.07 16.72
C LEU A 220 4.33 -1.08 17.66
N ALA A 221 3.15 -1.02 18.28
CA ALA A 221 2.67 -2.07 19.18
C ALA A 221 2.58 -3.41 18.45
N HIS A 222 2.06 -3.42 17.22
CA HIS A 222 2.01 -4.62 16.38
C HIS A 222 3.40 -5.15 16.01
N PHE A 223 4.33 -4.26 15.64
CA PHE A 223 5.71 -4.65 15.32
C PHE A 223 6.44 -5.26 16.53
N LEU A 224 6.28 -4.66 17.72
CA LEU A 224 6.83 -5.19 18.97
C LEU A 224 6.21 -6.56 19.31
N TRP A 225 4.91 -6.74 19.11
CA TRP A 225 4.24 -8.01 19.33
C TRP A 225 4.75 -9.11 18.38
N ILE A 226 4.89 -8.82 17.08
CA ILE A 226 5.48 -9.76 16.11
C ILE A 226 6.91 -10.12 16.51
N THR A 227 7.72 -9.11 16.84
CA THR A 227 9.12 -9.29 17.24
C THR A 227 9.23 -10.19 18.47
N TYR A 228 8.42 -9.93 19.50
CA TYR A 228 8.33 -10.77 20.68
C TYR A 228 7.93 -12.21 20.35
N ARG A 229 6.92 -12.41 19.48
CA ARG A 229 6.45 -13.75 19.08
C ARG A 229 7.50 -14.53 18.29
N LEU A 230 8.27 -13.85 17.44
CA LEU A 230 9.30 -14.47 16.62
C LEU A 230 10.56 -14.79 17.44
N ILE A 231 10.97 -13.91 18.35
CA ILE A 231 12.18 -14.10 19.18
C ILE A 231 11.89 -14.98 20.40
N GLY A 232 10.77 -14.78 21.10
CA GLY A 232 10.42 -15.50 22.34
C GLY A 232 10.24 -17.00 22.15
N ARG A 233 9.83 -17.44 20.96
CA ARG A 233 9.75 -18.88 20.59
C ARG A 233 11.10 -19.57 20.38
N HIS A 234 12.23 -18.86 20.53
CA HIS A 234 13.56 -19.45 20.51
C HIS A 234 14.09 -19.84 21.90
N GLN A 235 13.37 -19.51 22.97
CA GLN A 235 13.76 -19.82 24.35
C GLN A 235 13.01 -21.02 24.95
N GLU A 236 12.08 -21.62 24.19
CA GLU A 236 11.40 -22.89 24.47
C GLU A 236 11.89 -23.98 23.50
#